data_AF-A0A1Z5JM58-F1
#
_entry.id   AF-A0A1Z5JM58-F1
#
_cell.length_a   1.000
_cell.length_b   1.000
_cell.length_c   1.000
_cell.angle_alpha   90.00
_cell.angle_beta   90.00
_cell.angle_gamma   90.00
#
_symmetry.space_group_name_H-M   'P 1'
#
loop_
_entity.id
_entity.type
_entity.pdbx_description
1 polymer ?
#
loop_
_entity_poly.entity_id
_entity_poly.type
_entity_poly.pdbx_seq_one_letter_code
_entity_poly.pdbx_strand_id
1 'polypeptide(L)'
;MVVLSLLSKRINRWLGPALLRNGIQWRYTLGRGVVRDNAALDSLLLLPVAQKLISLELYDMMASDAQQETAISILRYSSDLQQNQSSSRTAEDCIQILESFIRSSLVPNEVWSDVFKWQYHHRLRKWCRMEFLQAKYGTRFDLKKESRRNNLPTTDQVLDAFDMRDWALHKTSQRFHVMDQIVREQLNGRTLRLRGGGVVTAIVPDSNQSVADVSLEDLLEVTGGFVKTCGPWNTFCELHDIYQLWTQEYVDRLGDYLRQRVQTFAGETIVLDVGAGDGLLTEALEEYFAQQPRRSNHRKFRAPRIIATDDGSWKISPKAWVESLSVEEALHIHASDCHSKQVIVLCSWMPMGEDWTKLFREKYVQEYILIGEADDGQCGDNWETWGNPFYSSQYNDDEENQIESLFRDQEENPKQPRSITNPTVDDPLFKRDGYVRKDLDNLLPYQFSRFDCKVSKTGKTVSFRRR
;
A
#
# COMPACT_ATOMS: atom_id res chain seq x y z
N MET A 1 -9.92 -41.92 -4.63
CA MET A 1 -9.66 -40.52 -4.22
C MET A 1 -8.32 -39.99 -4.76
N VAL A 2 -7.19 -40.69 -4.61
CA VAL A 2 -5.86 -40.25 -5.12
C VAL A 2 -5.87 -39.93 -6.62
N VAL A 3 -6.46 -40.79 -7.46
CA VAL A 3 -6.53 -40.56 -8.92
C VAL A 3 -7.29 -39.29 -9.28
N LEU A 4 -8.40 -39.00 -8.59
CA LEU A 4 -9.19 -37.78 -8.82
C LEU A 4 -8.42 -36.51 -8.39
N SER A 5 -7.66 -36.59 -7.30
CA SER A 5 -6.78 -35.49 -6.87
C SER A 5 -5.67 -35.22 -7.90
N LEU A 6 -4.97 -36.27 -8.37
CA LEU A 6 -3.93 -36.13 -9.39
C LEU A 6 -4.48 -35.58 -10.71
N LEU A 7 -5.69 -36.00 -11.12
CA LEU A 7 -6.35 -35.47 -12.29
C LEU A 7 -6.72 -33.99 -12.11
N SER A 8 -7.26 -33.61 -10.95
CA SER A 8 -7.57 -32.22 -10.62
C SER A 8 -6.32 -31.32 -10.68
N LYS A 9 -5.19 -31.77 -10.12
CA LYS A 9 -3.92 -31.02 -10.17
C LYS A 9 -3.47 -30.80 -11.62
N ARG A 10 -3.48 -31.86 -12.44
CA ARG A 10 -3.14 -31.73 -13.88
C ARG A 10 -4.06 -30.76 -14.62
N ILE A 11 -5.36 -30.80 -14.33
CA ILE A 11 -6.33 -29.87 -14.93
C ILE A 11 -6.01 -28.44 -14.48
N ASN A 12 -5.81 -28.19 -13.19
CA ASN A 12 -5.51 -26.84 -12.66
C ASN A 12 -4.21 -26.27 -13.27
N ARG A 13 -3.16 -27.10 -13.34
CA ARG A 13 -1.86 -26.71 -13.90
C ARG A 13 -1.94 -26.26 -15.36
N TRP A 14 -2.81 -26.90 -16.13
CA TRP A 14 -2.99 -26.57 -17.55
C TRP A 14 -4.00 -25.44 -17.74
N LEU A 15 -5.13 -25.51 -17.04
CA LEU A 15 -6.27 -24.62 -17.21
C LEU A 15 -6.02 -23.23 -16.63
N GLY A 16 -5.39 -23.14 -15.45
CA GLY A 16 -5.12 -21.87 -14.77
C GLY A 16 -4.31 -20.90 -15.65
N PRO A 17 -3.08 -21.26 -16.07
CA PRO A 17 -2.26 -20.42 -16.95
C PRO A 17 -2.93 -20.12 -18.29
N ALA A 18 -3.61 -21.11 -18.90
CA ALA A 18 -4.30 -20.90 -20.16
C ALA A 18 -5.45 -19.88 -20.04
N LEU A 19 -6.25 -19.98 -18.97
CA LEU A 19 -7.32 -19.01 -18.69
C LEU A 19 -6.74 -17.63 -18.38
N LEU A 20 -5.68 -17.55 -17.58
CA LEU A 20 -5.04 -16.27 -17.22
C LEU A 20 -4.51 -15.55 -18.46
N ARG A 21 -3.71 -16.24 -19.29
CA ARG A 21 -3.14 -15.71 -20.54
C ARG A 21 -4.22 -15.18 -21.49
N ASN A 22 -5.23 -16.00 -21.76
CA ASN A 22 -6.31 -15.62 -22.67
C ASN A 22 -7.15 -14.50 -22.07
N GLY A 23 -7.44 -14.55 -20.77
CA GLY A 23 -8.17 -13.52 -20.05
C GLY A 23 -7.47 -12.16 -20.11
N ILE A 24 -6.15 -12.10 -19.91
CA ILE A 24 -5.35 -10.87 -20.05
C ILE A 24 -5.43 -10.32 -21.47
N GLN A 25 -5.23 -11.18 -22.47
CA GLN A 25 -5.29 -10.78 -23.88
C GLN A 25 -6.66 -10.20 -24.25
N TRP A 26 -7.75 -10.91 -23.90
CA TRP A 26 -9.11 -10.44 -24.12
C TRP A 26 -9.43 -9.18 -23.34
N ARG A 27 -8.95 -9.07 -22.10
CA ARG A 27 -9.13 -7.90 -21.25
C ARG A 27 -8.52 -6.65 -21.86
N TYR A 28 -7.33 -6.78 -22.45
CA TYR A 28 -6.65 -5.71 -23.16
C TYR A 28 -7.41 -5.32 -24.44
N THR A 29 -7.80 -6.30 -25.26
CA THR A 29 -8.54 -6.07 -26.51
C THR A 29 -9.92 -5.45 -26.28
N LEU A 30 -10.73 -6.01 -25.38
CA LEU A 30 -12.07 -5.51 -25.05
C LEU A 30 -12.02 -4.18 -24.31
N GLY A 31 -10.98 -3.97 -23.51
CA GLY A 31 -10.70 -2.69 -22.87
C GLY A 31 -10.20 -1.62 -23.85
N ARG A 32 -9.91 -1.96 -25.12
CA ARG A 32 -9.28 -1.04 -26.09
C ARG A 32 -7.97 -0.44 -25.56
N GLY A 33 -7.19 -1.23 -24.82
CA GLY A 33 -6.01 -0.74 -24.12
C GLY A 33 -6.31 0.12 -22.88
N VAL A 34 -7.58 0.39 -22.55
CA VAL A 34 -7.96 1.06 -21.30
C VAL A 34 -7.79 0.09 -20.14
N VAL A 35 -6.92 0.47 -19.21
CA VAL A 35 -6.47 -0.40 -18.13
C VAL A 35 -7.02 -0.01 -16.75
N ARG A 36 -8.09 0.81 -16.70
CA ARG A 36 -8.82 1.00 -15.43
C ARG A 36 -9.38 -0.32 -14.94
N ASP A 37 -9.33 -0.59 -13.64
CA ASP A 37 -9.90 -1.79 -13.05
C ASP A 37 -11.37 -1.98 -13.45
N ASN A 38 -11.74 -3.18 -13.90
CA ASN A 38 -13.12 -3.50 -14.27
C ASN A 38 -13.47 -4.89 -13.75
N ALA A 39 -13.98 -4.93 -12.51
CA ALA A 39 -14.33 -6.15 -11.80
C ALA A 39 -15.28 -7.08 -12.59
N ALA A 40 -16.24 -6.47 -13.31
CA ALA A 40 -17.24 -7.21 -14.06
C ALA A 40 -16.61 -7.88 -15.28
N LEU A 41 -15.77 -7.15 -16.02
CA LEU A 41 -15.04 -7.68 -17.15
C LEU A 41 -14.03 -8.75 -16.72
N ASP A 42 -13.32 -8.53 -15.60
CA ASP A 42 -12.38 -9.52 -15.06
C ASP A 42 -13.09 -10.83 -14.71
N SER A 43 -14.29 -10.75 -14.12
CA SER A 43 -15.12 -11.90 -13.78
C SER A 43 -15.64 -12.62 -15.02
N LEU A 44 -16.10 -11.87 -16.04
CA LEU A 44 -16.55 -12.43 -17.32
C LEU A 44 -15.43 -13.20 -18.03
N LEU A 45 -14.19 -12.71 -17.92
CA LEU A 45 -12.99 -13.31 -18.50
C LEU A 45 -12.36 -14.40 -17.61
N LEU A 46 -13.03 -14.76 -16.52
CA LEU A 46 -12.59 -15.80 -15.57
C LEU A 46 -11.20 -15.54 -14.96
N LEU A 47 -10.74 -14.28 -14.93
CA LEU A 47 -9.45 -13.93 -14.34
C LEU A 47 -9.36 -14.31 -12.86
N PRO A 48 -10.37 -14.02 -12.00
CA PRO A 48 -10.33 -14.46 -10.60
C PRO A 48 -10.29 -15.98 -10.44
N VAL A 49 -10.94 -16.72 -11.34
CA VAL A 49 -10.93 -18.19 -11.33
C VAL A 49 -9.54 -18.71 -11.70
N ALA A 50 -8.93 -18.15 -12.75
CA ALA A 50 -7.58 -18.50 -13.18
C ALA A 50 -6.55 -18.24 -12.06
N GLN A 51 -6.62 -17.06 -11.43
CA GLN A 51 -5.80 -16.70 -10.26
C GLN A 51 -5.97 -17.72 -9.15
N LYS A 52 -7.22 -18.05 -8.78
CA LYS A 52 -7.50 -19.02 -7.72
C LYS A 52 -6.96 -20.42 -8.03
N LEU A 53 -7.08 -20.90 -9.28
CA LEU A 53 -6.54 -22.19 -9.70
C LEU A 53 -5.01 -22.25 -9.58
N ILE A 54 -4.33 -21.17 -10.00
CA ILE A 54 -2.88 -21.03 -9.87
C ILE A 54 -2.47 -21.00 -8.39
N SER A 55 -3.08 -20.15 -7.56
CA SER A 55 -2.77 -20.06 -6.13
C SER A 55 -2.98 -21.40 -5.41
N LEU A 56 -4.07 -22.12 -5.70
CA LEU A 56 -4.33 -23.42 -5.09
C LEU A 56 -3.25 -24.45 -5.41
N GLU A 57 -2.78 -24.48 -6.65
CA GLU A 57 -1.72 -25.40 -7.07
C GLU A 57 -0.37 -25.02 -6.45
N LEU A 58 -0.05 -23.72 -6.42
CA LEU A 58 1.16 -23.21 -5.77
C LEU A 58 1.21 -23.61 -4.30
N TYR A 59 0.13 -23.37 -3.55
CA TYR A 59 0.10 -23.70 -2.12
C TYR A 59 0.16 -25.20 -1.85
N ASP A 60 -0.41 -26.03 -2.71
CA ASP A 60 -0.31 -27.49 -2.59
C ASP A 60 1.12 -28.00 -2.86
N MET A 61 1.83 -27.40 -3.82
CA MET A 61 3.25 -27.69 -4.06
C MET A 61 4.13 -27.22 -2.89
N MET A 62 3.96 -25.98 -2.43
CA MET A 62 4.68 -25.42 -1.28
C MET A 62 4.43 -26.21 0.01
N ALA A 63 3.20 -26.68 0.23
CA ALA A 63 2.86 -27.51 1.40
C ALA A 63 3.50 -28.90 1.34
N SER A 64 3.58 -29.50 0.15
CA SER A 64 4.23 -30.80 -0.06
C SER A 64 5.73 -30.72 0.26
N ASP A 65 6.39 -29.66 -0.21
CA ASP A 65 7.82 -29.43 0.05
C ASP A 65 8.08 -29.15 1.54
N ALA A 66 7.23 -28.34 2.19
CA ALA A 66 7.35 -28.06 3.63
C ALA A 66 7.16 -29.33 4.50
N GLN A 67 6.26 -30.24 4.11
CA GLN A 67 6.08 -31.53 4.78
C GLN A 67 7.32 -32.42 4.61
N GLN A 68 7.89 -32.46 3.41
CA GLN A 68 9.10 -33.22 3.13
C GLN A 68 10.31 -32.67 3.92
N GLU A 69 10.46 -31.34 3.98
CA GLU A 69 11.48 -30.71 4.82
C GLU A 69 11.31 -31.01 6.30
N THR A 70 10.07 -30.97 6.81
CA THR A 70 9.78 -31.30 8.21
C THR A 70 10.14 -32.75 8.51
N ALA A 71 9.84 -33.68 7.60
CA ALA A 71 10.26 -35.07 7.74
C ALA A 71 11.79 -35.22 7.72
N ILE A 72 12.49 -34.48 6.85
CA ILE A 72 13.96 -34.49 6.78
C ILE A 72 14.59 -33.84 8.03
N SER A 73 14.02 -32.77 8.57
CA SER A 73 14.56 -32.07 9.75
C SER A 73 14.39 -32.90 11.02
N ILE A 74 13.27 -33.62 11.17
CA ILE A 74 13.08 -34.61 12.24
C ILE A 74 14.17 -35.70 12.17
N LEU A 75 14.56 -36.11 10.96
CA LEU A 75 15.66 -37.07 10.76
C LEU A 75 17.06 -36.47 10.99
N ARG A 76 17.21 -35.14 10.95
CA ARG A 76 18.49 -34.41 11.04
C ARG A 76 18.68 -33.63 12.35
N TYR A 77 18.01 -34.03 13.43
CA TYR A 77 18.02 -33.35 14.74
C TYR A 77 19.40 -33.37 15.46
N SER A 78 20.49 -32.97 14.79
CA SER A 78 21.86 -33.00 15.34
C SER A 78 22.75 -31.81 14.96
N SER A 79 22.26 -30.74 14.31
CA SER A 79 23.07 -29.52 14.13
C SER A 79 22.23 -28.25 13.89
N ASP A 80 22.30 -27.29 14.82
CA ASP A 80 21.57 -26.01 14.78
C ASP A 80 22.02 -25.05 13.65
N LEU A 81 23.14 -25.33 12.97
CA LEU A 81 23.67 -24.49 11.90
C LEU A 81 23.00 -24.70 10.52
N GLN A 82 22.14 -25.71 10.35
CA GLN A 82 21.51 -26.02 9.04
C GLN A 82 20.18 -25.28 8.78
N GLN A 83 19.57 -24.65 9.78
CA GLN A 83 18.19 -24.14 9.67
C GLN A 83 18.04 -22.88 8.78
N ASN A 84 19.09 -22.06 8.67
CA ASN A 84 19.07 -20.87 7.81
C ASN A 84 19.31 -21.20 6.32
N GLN A 85 20.11 -22.24 6.02
CA GLN A 85 20.39 -22.64 4.64
C GLN A 85 19.24 -23.43 3.98
N SER A 86 18.44 -24.17 4.76
CA SER A 86 17.26 -24.86 4.21
C SER A 86 16.18 -23.86 3.80
N SER A 87 16.00 -22.78 4.57
CA SER A 87 14.97 -21.77 4.33
C SER A 87 15.20 -20.97 3.03
N SER A 88 16.44 -20.76 2.59
CA SER A 88 16.71 -20.02 1.34
C SER A 88 16.48 -20.88 0.09
N ARG A 89 16.82 -22.17 0.13
CA ARG A 89 16.63 -23.09 -1.01
C ARG A 89 15.15 -23.28 -1.32
N THR A 90 14.31 -23.37 -0.30
CA THR A 90 12.85 -23.49 -0.51
C THR A 90 12.24 -22.25 -1.14
N ALA A 91 12.70 -21.05 -0.79
CA ALA A 91 12.20 -19.82 -1.40
C ALA A 91 12.53 -19.75 -2.90
N GLU A 92 13.76 -20.08 -3.30
CA GLU A 92 14.16 -20.12 -4.71
C GLU A 92 13.35 -21.15 -5.51
N ASP A 93 13.16 -22.35 -4.95
CA ASP A 93 12.34 -23.40 -5.57
C ASP A 93 10.88 -22.94 -5.73
N CYS A 94 10.31 -22.30 -4.69
CA CYS A 94 8.94 -21.76 -4.74
C CYS A 94 8.80 -20.66 -5.81
N ILE A 95 9.78 -19.77 -5.94
CA ILE A 95 9.79 -18.73 -6.97
C ILE A 95 9.91 -19.34 -8.37
N GLN A 96 10.75 -20.36 -8.57
CA GLN A 96 10.86 -21.03 -9.87
C GLN A 96 9.55 -21.73 -10.27
N ILE A 97 8.89 -22.39 -9.30
CA ILE A 97 7.56 -22.97 -9.50
C ILE A 97 6.58 -21.86 -9.89
N LEU A 98 6.51 -20.77 -9.13
CA LEU A 98 5.65 -19.62 -9.42
C LEU A 98 5.88 -19.07 -10.83
N GLU A 99 7.14 -18.86 -11.20
CA GLU A 99 7.55 -18.33 -12.49
C GLU A 99 7.11 -19.26 -13.63
N SER A 100 7.23 -20.58 -13.46
CA SER A 100 6.76 -21.54 -14.46
C SER A 100 5.26 -21.44 -14.77
N PHE A 101 4.43 -21.09 -13.77
CA PHE A 101 3.00 -20.91 -13.94
C PHE A 101 2.63 -19.54 -14.51
N ILE A 102 3.21 -18.49 -13.94
CA ILE A 102 2.76 -17.12 -14.19
C ILE A 102 3.44 -16.52 -15.42
N ARG A 103 4.74 -16.78 -15.65
CA ARG A 103 5.50 -16.15 -16.73
C ARG A 103 4.92 -16.45 -18.10
N SER A 104 4.63 -17.71 -18.38
CA SER A 104 3.99 -18.15 -19.62
C SER A 104 2.61 -17.54 -19.87
N SER A 105 1.99 -16.99 -18.82
CA SER A 105 0.72 -16.28 -18.89
C SER A 105 0.88 -14.77 -19.07
N LEU A 106 1.87 -14.17 -18.38
CA LEU A 106 2.12 -12.72 -18.40
C LEU A 106 2.92 -12.27 -19.61
N VAL A 107 3.88 -13.07 -20.07
CA VAL A 107 4.81 -12.77 -21.17
C VAL A 107 4.96 -13.95 -22.14
N PRO A 108 3.86 -14.44 -22.75
CA PRO A 108 3.87 -15.65 -23.58
C PRO A 108 4.84 -15.62 -24.78
N ASN A 109 5.18 -14.43 -25.27
CA ASN A 109 6.11 -14.23 -26.38
C ASN A 109 7.47 -13.69 -25.91
N GLU A 110 7.68 -13.54 -24.60
CA GLU A 110 8.92 -13.01 -24.00
C GLU A 110 9.35 -11.66 -24.59
N VAL A 111 8.38 -10.79 -24.89
CA VAL A 111 8.58 -9.41 -25.35
C VAL A 111 7.80 -8.40 -24.52
N TRP A 112 8.27 -7.16 -24.48
CA TRP A 112 7.69 -6.10 -23.68
C TRP A 112 6.22 -5.76 -24.04
N SER A 113 5.79 -5.98 -25.28
CA SER A 113 4.39 -5.81 -25.70
C SER A 113 3.42 -6.71 -24.96
N ASP A 114 3.88 -7.81 -24.36
CA ASP A 114 3.06 -8.61 -23.45
C ASP A 114 2.88 -7.93 -22.09
N VAL A 115 3.94 -7.32 -21.55
CA VAL A 115 3.92 -6.55 -20.30
C VAL A 115 2.93 -5.39 -20.36
N PHE A 116 2.91 -4.67 -21.49
CA PHE A 116 1.96 -3.58 -21.74
C PHE A 116 0.49 -3.97 -21.54
N LYS A 117 0.14 -5.24 -21.75
CA LYS A 117 -1.25 -5.72 -21.66
C LYS A 117 -1.79 -5.77 -20.23
N TRP A 118 -0.90 -5.84 -19.24
CA TRP A 118 -1.29 -6.07 -17.85
C TRP A 118 -0.63 -5.14 -16.82
N GLN A 119 0.44 -4.41 -17.16
CA GLN A 119 1.18 -3.59 -16.18
C GLN A 119 0.34 -2.55 -15.42
N TYR A 120 -0.77 -2.09 -16.03
CA TYR A 120 -1.70 -1.15 -15.41
C TYR A 120 -2.96 -1.83 -14.84
N HIS A 121 -3.07 -3.16 -14.89
CA HIS A 121 -4.15 -3.93 -14.27
C HIS A 121 -3.83 -4.09 -12.78
N HIS A 122 -4.32 -3.16 -11.96
CA HIS A 122 -3.89 -3.03 -10.55
C HIS A 122 -4.21 -4.28 -9.72
N ARG A 123 -5.37 -4.91 -9.96
CA ARG A 123 -5.77 -6.14 -9.25
C ARG A 123 -4.89 -7.33 -9.60
N LEU A 124 -4.59 -7.51 -10.89
CA LEU A 124 -3.70 -8.58 -11.35
C LEU A 124 -2.28 -8.35 -10.82
N ARG A 125 -1.77 -7.12 -10.88
CA ARG A 125 -0.46 -6.77 -10.32
C ARG A 125 -0.40 -6.99 -8.81
N LYS A 126 -1.44 -6.58 -8.06
CA LYS A 126 -1.56 -6.85 -6.61
C LYS A 126 -1.52 -8.35 -6.34
N TRP A 127 -2.25 -9.16 -7.11
CA TRP A 127 -2.22 -10.62 -6.98
C TRP A 127 -0.83 -11.21 -7.29
N CYS A 128 -0.20 -10.86 -8.42
CA CYS A 128 1.15 -11.36 -8.75
C CYS A 128 2.18 -10.97 -7.68
N ARG A 129 2.14 -9.72 -7.21
CA ARG A 129 2.98 -9.23 -6.09
C ARG A 129 2.78 -10.10 -4.85
N MET A 130 1.52 -10.33 -4.46
CA MET A 130 1.20 -11.13 -3.28
C MET A 130 1.73 -12.57 -3.41
N GLU A 131 1.49 -13.24 -4.53
CA GLU A 131 1.99 -14.62 -4.75
C GLU A 131 3.52 -14.67 -4.75
N PHE A 132 4.19 -13.69 -5.35
CA PHE A 132 5.64 -13.59 -5.34
C PHE A 132 6.19 -13.41 -3.91
N LEU A 133 5.61 -12.50 -3.13
CA LEU A 133 6.02 -12.26 -1.76
C LEU A 133 5.80 -13.50 -0.87
N GLN A 134 4.68 -14.21 -1.05
CA GLN A 134 4.42 -15.47 -0.35
C GLN A 134 5.39 -16.58 -0.76
N ALA A 135 5.71 -16.72 -2.04
CA ALA A 135 6.71 -17.68 -2.51
C ALA A 135 8.10 -17.38 -1.93
N LYS A 136 8.46 -16.09 -1.86
CA LYS A 136 9.78 -15.63 -1.39
C LYS A 136 9.95 -15.68 0.13
N TYR A 137 8.92 -15.31 0.90
CA TYR A 137 9.02 -15.11 2.35
C TYR A 137 8.17 -16.10 3.17
N GLY A 138 7.30 -16.87 2.53
CA GLY A 138 6.39 -17.82 3.18
C GLY A 138 5.25 -17.16 3.96
N THR A 139 4.50 -17.98 4.69
CA THR A 139 3.29 -17.58 5.46
C THR A 139 3.48 -17.70 6.97
N ARG A 140 4.71 -17.92 7.46
CA ARG A 140 4.99 -18.38 8.84
C ARG A 140 4.90 -17.31 9.93
N PHE A 141 4.39 -16.12 9.63
CA PHE A 141 4.35 -15.02 10.60
C PHE A 141 3.05 -15.06 11.40
N ASP A 142 3.14 -15.50 12.65
CA ASP A 142 2.00 -15.50 13.57
C ASP A 142 2.26 -14.55 14.76
N LEU A 143 1.92 -13.26 14.57
CA LEU A 143 1.90 -12.30 15.67
C LEU A 143 0.86 -12.66 16.75
N LYS A 144 -0.08 -13.59 16.48
CA LYS A 144 -1.18 -13.91 17.41
C LYS A 144 -0.74 -14.74 18.60
N LYS A 145 0.45 -15.36 18.58
CA LYS A 145 0.92 -16.16 19.72
C LYS A 145 1.26 -15.32 20.96
N GLU A 146 1.58 -14.04 20.80
CA GLU A 146 1.94 -13.16 21.93
C GLU A 146 0.92 -12.07 22.23
N SER A 147 0.09 -11.67 21.26
CA SER A 147 -0.98 -10.70 21.51
C SER A 147 -2.14 -11.38 22.26
N ARG A 148 -2.14 -11.23 23.59
CA ARG A 148 -3.38 -11.34 24.37
C ARG A 148 -4.41 -10.40 23.73
N ARG A 149 -5.67 -10.82 23.66
CA ARG A 149 -6.77 -10.22 22.87
C ARG A 149 -6.95 -8.70 22.92
N ASN A 150 -6.27 -7.96 23.81
CA ASN A 150 -6.44 -6.52 24.00
C ASN A 150 -5.12 -5.73 23.97
N ASN A 151 -3.98 -6.33 23.62
CA ASN A 151 -2.72 -5.59 23.60
C ASN A 151 -2.24 -5.40 22.15
N LEU A 152 -2.15 -4.13 21.73
CA LEU A 152 -1.38 -3.74 20.56
C LEU A 152 0.07 -4.22 20.70
N PRO A 153 0.73 -4.64 19.60
CA PRO A 153 2.13 -5.00 19.67
C PRO A 153 2.98 -3.78 20.02
N THR A 154 4.07 -4.01 20.73
CA THR A 154 5.13 -2.99 20.88
C THR A 154 5.91 -2.87 19.58
N THR A 155 6.58 -1.74 19.41
CA THR A 155 7.46 -1.49 18.27
C THR A 155 8.58 -2.52 18.19
N ASP A 156 9.20 -2.87 19.34
CA ASP A 156 10.24 -3.90 19.38
C ASP A 156 9.72 -5.28 18.95
N GLN A 157 8.51 -5.68 19.36
CA GLN A 157 7.91 -6.94 18.91
C GLN A 157 7.73 -6.99 17.39
N VAL A 158 7.31 -5.89 16.77
CA VAL A 158 7.19 -5.81 15.31
C VAL A 158 8.56 -5.90 14.65
N LEU A 159 9.54 -5.13 15.15
CA LEU A 159 10.89 -5.13 14.59
C LEU A 159 11.56 -6.51 14.66
N ASP A 160 11.39 -7.22 15.77
CA ASP A 160 11.93 -8.57 15.97
C ASP A 160 11.21 -9.61 15.13
N ALA A 161 9.87 -9.56 15.07
CA ALA A 161 9.08 -10.55 14.33
C ALA A 161 9.34 -10.56 12.83
N PHE A 162 9.78 -9.43 12.27
CA PHE A 162 9.97 -9.26 10.82
C PHE A 162 11.39 -8.90 10.40
N ASP A 163 12.35 -8.96 11.33
CA ASP A 163 13.76 -8.62 11.09
C ASP A 163 13.93 -7.21 10.45
N MET A 164 13.32 -6.22 11.11
CA MET A 164 13.24 -4.84 10.60
C MET A 164 14.16 -3.86 11.32
N ARG A 165 15.02 -4.32 12.25
CA ARG A 165 15.89 -3.42 13.05
C ARG A 165 16.84 -2.58 12.20
N ASP A 166 17.28 -3.12 11.06
CA ASP A 166 18.21 -2.44 10.14
C ASP A 166 17.50 -1.65 9.02
N TRP A 167 16.17 -1.53 9.07
CA TRP A 167 15.43 -0.79 8.04
C TRP A 167 15.62 0.72 8.22
N ALA A 168 15.71 1.43 7.09
CA ALA A 168 15.84 2.88 7.12
C ALA A 168 14.62 3.54 7.78
N LEU A 169 14.85 4.33 8.83
CA LEU A 169 13.78 5.08 9.53
C LEU A 169 13.21 6.22 8.69
N HIS A 170 13.98 6.72 7.73
CA HIS A 170 13.60 7.82 6.86
C HIS A 170 13.36 7.35 5.45
N LYS A 171 12.47 8.06 4.76
CA LYS A 171 12.23 7.91 3.34
C LYS A 171 13.51 8.15 2.56
N THR A 172 13.85 7.24 1.66
CA THR A 172 14.92 7.47 0.69
C THR A 172 14.34 7.40 -0.71
N SER A 173 14.87 8.23 -1.62
CA SER A 173 14.57 8.16 -3.05
C SER A 173 15.06 6.86 -3.69
N GLN A 174 15.79 6.02 -2.95
CA GLN A 174 16.33 4.75 -3.44
C GLN A 174 15.24 3.73 -3.81
N ARG A 175 14.01 3.89 -3.31
CA ARG A 175 12.88 3.00 -3.67
C ARG A 175 12.70 2.88 -5.19
N PHE A 176 12.83 3.99 -5.92
CA PHE A 176 12.69 3.99 -7.37
C PHE A 176 14.01 3.72 -8.10
N HIS A 177 15.14 3.82 -7.41
CA HIS A 177 16.45 3.63 -8.03
C HIS A 177 16.62 2.21 -8.58
N VAL A 178 16.07 1.20 -7.90
CA VAL A 178 16.11 -0.19 -8.36
C VAL A 178 15.34 -0.36 -9.67
N MET A 179 14.13 0.20 -9.74
CA MET A 179 13.34 0.22 -10.97
C MET A 179 14.05 0.99 -12.10
N ASP A 180 14.56 2.18 -11.82
CA ASP A 180 15.31 3.01 -12.77
C ASP A 180 16.51 2.24 -13.33
N GLN A 181 17.22 1.51 -12.48
CA GLN A 181 18.38 0.70 -12.84
C GLN A 181 17.97 -0.44 -13.78
N ILE A 182 16.95 -1.24 -13.43
CA ILE A 182 16.48 -2.35 -14.27
C ILE A 182 16.03 -1.83 -15.63
N VAL A 183 15.19 -0.79 -15.65
CA VAL A 183 14.66 -0.22 -16.89
C VAL A 183 15.77 0.30 -17.79
N ARG A 184 16.80 0.95 -17.22
CA ARG A 184 17.94 1.45 -17.98
C ARG A 184 18.87 0.35 -18.47
N GLU A 185 19.27 -0.56 -17.58
CA GLU A 185 20.34 -1.53 -17.82
C GLU A 185 19.85 -2.77 -18.57
N GLN A 186 18.62 -3.24 -18.32
CA GLN A 186 18.09 -4.47 -18.92
C GLN A 186 17.11 -4.21 -20.06
N LEU A 187 16.38 -3.09 -20.02
CA LEU A 187 15.30 -2.81 -20.99
C LEU A 187 15.64 -1.65 -21.94
N ASN A 188 16.80 -1.02 -21.79
CA ASN A 188 17.21 0.15 -22.58
C ASN A 188 16.12 1.24 -22.62
N GLY A 189 15.41 1.42 -21.50
CA GLY A 189 14.29 2.33 -21.37
C GLY A 189 14.55 3.46 -20.38
N ARG A 190 13.46 4.12 -19.99
CA ARG A 190 13.45 5.12 -18.91
C ARG A 190 12.20 4.97 -18.07
N THR A 191 12.24 5.43 -16.84
CA THR A 191 11.06 5.52 -15.99
C THR A 191 10.35 6.85 -16.20
N LEU A 192 9.03 6.82 -16.03
CA LEU A 192 8.17 7.99 -16.06
C LEU A 192 7.35 8.00 -14.78
N ARG A 193 7.30 9.15 -14.12
CA ARG A 193 6.45 9.38 -12.94
C ARG A 193 5.12 9.93 -13.42
N LEU A 194 4.01 9.28 -13.04
CA LEU A 194 2.68 9.75 -13.41
C LEU A 194 2.17 10.81 -12.41
N ARG A 195 1.21 11.63 -12.86
CA ARG A 195 0.52 12.64 -12.05
C ARG A 195 -0.13 12.01 -10.82
N GLY A 196 -0.14 12.75 -9.70
CA GLY A 196 -0.76 12.33 -8.44
C GLY A 196 0.17 11.58 -7.49
N GLY A 197 1.40 11.25 -7.93
CA GLY A 197 2.51 10.78 -7.10
C GLY A 197 2.45 9.31 -6.66
N GLY A 198 3.64 8.73 -6.50
CA GLY A 198 3.87 7.32 -6.14
C GLY A 198 3.87 6.32 -7.31
N VAL A 199 3.23 6.63 -8.44
CA VAL A 199 3.19 5.73 -9.59
C VAL A 199 4.34 6.02 -10.55
N VAL A 200 5.24 5.05 -10.67
CA VAL A 200 6.32 5.04 -11.66
C VAL A 200 6.03 3.94 -12.66
N THR A 201 6.13 4.27 -13.95
CA THR A 201 5.95 3.31 -15.06
C THR A 201 7.23 3.24 -15.88
N ALA A 202 7.52 2.06 -16.44
CA ALA A 202 8.62 1.87 -17.36
C ALA A 202 8.19 2.23 -18.78
N ILE A 203 9.01 3.04 -19.46
CA ILE A 203 8.91 3.32 -20.89
C ILE A 203 10.06 2.60 -21.58
N VAL A 204 9.71 1.57 -22.35
CA VAL A 204 10.64 0.81 -23.18
C VAL A 204 10.46 1.24 -24.64
N PRO A 205 11.52 1.66 -25.35
CA PRO A 205 11.40 2.23 -26.70
C PRO A 205 10.86 1.25 -27.74
N ASP A 206 11.27 -0.01 -27.66
CA ASP A 206 10.83 -1.08 -28.56
C ASP A 206 9.86 -2.02 -27.84
N SER A 207 8.61 -2.06 -28.31
CA SER A 207 7.60 -2.99 -27.81
C SER A 207 7.95 -4.47 -28.07
N ASN A 208 8.85 -4.75 -29.02
CA ASN A 208 9.38 -6.09 -29.29
C ASN A 208 10.68 -6.39 -28.54
N GLN A 209 11.14 -5.48 -27.67
CA GLN A 209 12.29 -5.71 -26.79
C GLN A 209 12.07 -7.01 -26.03
N SER A 210 13.04 -7.93 -26.13
CA SER A 210 12.95 -9.20 -25.42
C SER A 210 13.05 -8.97 -23.92
N VAL A 211 12.24 -9.72 -23.17
CA VAL A 211 12.26 -9.78 -21.71
C VAL A 211 12.65 -11.16 -21.19
N ALA A 212 13.11 -12.07 -22.07
CA ALA A 212 13.43 -13.45 -21.73
C ALA A 212 14.47 -13.55 -20.58
N ASP A 213 15.44 -12.64 -20.55
CA ASP A 213 16.50 -12.58 -19.52
C ASP A 213 16.10 -11.75 -18.29
N VAL A 214 14.92 -11.13 -18.29
CA VAL A 214 14.41 -10.34 -17.16
C VAL A 214 13.65 -11.27 -16.23
N SER A 215 14.10 -11.39 -14.98
CA SER A 215 13.47 -12.26 -13.98
C SER A 215 12.01 -11.86 -13.69
N LEU A 216 11.20 -12.78 -13.17
CA LEU A 216 9.85 -12.43 -12.69
C LEU A 216 9.88 -11.32 -11.64
N GLU A 217 10.87 -11.32 -10.74
CA GLU A 217 11.02 -10.27 -9.72
C GLU A 217 11.25 -8.90 -10.37
N ASP A 218 12.13 -8.83 -11.36
CA ASP A 218 12.47 -7.60 -12.09
C ASP A 218 11.25 -7.11 -12.91
N LEU A 219 10.51 -8.02 -13.55
CA LEU A 219 9.26 -7.71 -14.25
C LEU A 219 8.21 -7.12 -13.30
N LEU A 220 8.04 -7.68 -12.10
CA LEU A 220 7.14 -7.13 -11.10
C LEU A 220 7.63 -5.78 -10.58
N GLU A 221 8.93 -5.59 -10.41
CA GLU A 221 9.51 -4.31 -10.01
C GLU A 221 9.19 -3.21 -11.03
N VAL A 222 9.51 -3.43 -12.31
CA VAL A 222 9.35 -2.41 -13.38
C VAL A 222 7.90 -2.15 -13.79
N THR A 223 6.97 -3.00 -13.37
CA THR A 223 5.53 -2.77 -13.58
C THR A 223 4.88 -2.04 -12.39
N GLY A 224 5.66 -1.55 -11.43
CA GLY A 224 5.18 -0.83 -10.25
C GLY A 224 4.68 -1.76 -9.13
N GLY A 225 5.14 -3.01 -9.15
CA GLY A 225 4.91 -3.99 -8.11
C GLY A 225 5.81 -3.80 -6.90
N PHE A 226 6.99 -3.17 -7.01
CA PHE A 226 7.92 -2.84 -5.91
C PHE A 226 8.27 -4.01 -4.98
N VAL A 227 8.65 -5.16 -5.52
CA VAL A 227 8.89 -6.40 -4.76
C VAL A 227 10.32 -6.54 -4.23
N LYS A 228 11.33 -5.92 -4.87
CA LYS A 228 12.75 -6.13 -4.52
C LYS A 228 13.13 -5.64 -3.13
N THR A 229 12.52 -4.54 -2.70
CA THR A 229 12.80 -3.92 -1.40
C THR A 229 11.90 -4.44 -0.28
N CYS A 230 10.87 -5.21 -0.63
CA CYS A 230 9.93 -5.79 0.32
C CYS A 230 10.55 -6.94 1.14
N GLY A 231 9.94 -7.25 2.28
CA GLY A 231 10.32 -8.35 3.16
C GLY A 231 9.12 -9.12 3.73
N PRO A 232 9.38 -9.95 4.76
CA PRO A 232 8.35 -10.62 5.56
C PRO A 232 7.17 -9.74 5.98
N TRP A 233 7.47 -8.52 6.45
CA TRP A 233 6.48 -7.52 6.85
C TRP A 233 5.45 -7.23 5.76
N ASN A 234 5.91 -6.96 4.53
CA ASN A 234 5.01 -6.66 3.42
C ASN A 234 4.11 -7.86 3.11
N THR A 235 4.66 -9.07 3.13
CA THR A 235 3.90 -10.31 2.92
C THR A 235 2.78 -10.46 3.95
N PHE A 236 3.10 -10.22 5.23
CA PHE A 236 2.13 -10.25 6.32
C PHE A 236 1.02 -9.21 6.12
N CYS A 237 1.38 -7.98 5.78
CA CYS A 237 0.41 -6.92 5.53
C CYS A 237 -0.51 -7.21 4.33
N GLU A 238 0.03 -7.76 3.24
CA GLU A 238 -0.74 -8.18 2.06
C GLU A 238 -1.74 -9.29 2.39
N LEU A 239 -1.30 -10.30 3.17
CA LEU A 239 -2.13 -11.45 3.58
C LEU A 239 -3.29 -11.08 4.50
N HIS A 240 -3.13 -10.03 5.30
CA HIS A 240 -4.10 -9.62 6.31
C HIS A 240 -4.81 -8.31 5.96
N ASP A 241 -4.62 -7.79 4.74
CA ASP A 241 -5.11 -6.48 4.28
C ASP A 241 -4.83 -5.35 5.30
N ILE A 242 -3.66 -5.39 5.93
CA ILE A 242 -3.21 -4.36 6.88
C ILE A 242 -2.55 -3.25 6.07
N TYR A 243 -3.09 -2.04 6.11
CA TYR A 243 -2.45 -0.85 5.54
C TYR A 243 -1.58 -0.12 6.55
N GLN A 244 -2.06 -0.04 7.78
CA GLN A 244 -1.38 0.55 8.92
C GLN A 244 -1.48 -0.41 10.11
N LEU A 245 -0.35 -0.69 10.74
CA LEU A 245 -0.34 -1.36 12.04
C LEU A 245 -0.14 -0.32 13.14
N TRP A 246 -0.97 -0.45 14.17
CA TRP A 246 -0.91 0.38 15.37
C TRP A 246 -0.07 -0.32 16.42
N THR A 247 1.01 0.33 16.85
CA THR A 247 1.79 -0.10 18.01
C THR A 247 1.32 0.62 19.26
N GLN A 248 1.62 0.03 20.42
CA GLN A 248 1.31 0.67 21.70
C GLN A 248 1.94 2.07 21.78
N GLU A 249 3.22 2.20 21.41
CA GLU A 249 3.94 3.46 21.47
C GLU A 249 3.36 4.51 20.52
N TYR A 250 2.90 4.09 19.33
CA TYR A 250 2.23 5.00 18.40
C TYR A 250 0.95 5.57 19.01
N VAL A 251 0.08 4.71 19.55
CA VAL A 251 -1.20 5.12 20.16
C VAL A 251 -0.96 5.99 21.39
N ASP A 252 0.00 5.65 22.25
CA ASP A 252 0.33 6.46 23.43
C ASP A 252 0.77 7.87 23.04
N ARG A 253 1.64 7.99 22.02
CA ARG A 253 2.16 9.28 21.55
C ARG A 253 1.09 10.11 20.83
N LEU A 254 0.24 9.48 20.03
CA LEU A 254 -0.89 10.15 19.38
C LEU A 254 -1.95 10.58 20.41
N GLY A 255 -2.22 9.71 21.39
CA GLY A 255 -3.09 10.00 22.53
C GLY A 255 -2.58 11.17 23.36
N ASP A 256 -1.27 11.23 23.64
CA ASP A 256 -0.62 12.37 24.31
C ASP A 256 -0.79 13.67 23.54
N TYR A 257 -0.60 13.60 22.22
CA TYR A 257 -0.82 14.72 21.33
C TYR A 257 -2.27 15.20 21.40
N LEU A 258 -3.25 14.30 21.21
CA LEU A 258 -4.68 14.63 21.27
C LEU A 258 -5.08 15.17 22.65
N ARG A 259 -4.55 14.59 23.74
CA ARG A 259 -4.75 15.07 25.11
C ARG A 259 -4.32 16.52 25.28
N GLN A 260 -3.18 16.91 24.71
CA GLN A 260 -2.75 18.31 24.70
C GLN A 260 -3.72 19.19 23.92
N ARG A 261 -4.24 18.74 22.77
CA ARG A 261 -5.22 19.50 21.99
C ARG A 261 -6.52 19.71 22.76
N VAL A 262 -7.06 18.65 23.36
CA VAL A 262 -8.25 18.69 24.21
C VAL A 262 -8.07 19.68 25.37
N GLN A 263 -6.89 19.72 26.00
CA GLN A 263 -6.61 20.66 27.10
C GLN A 263 -6.57 22.13 26.67
N THR A 264 -6.29 22.42 25.40
CA THR A 264 -6.31 23.80 24.88
C THR A 264 -7.71 24.32 24.56
N PHE A 265 -8.72 23.45 24.54
CA PHE A 265 -10.10 23.81 24.27
C PHE A 265 -10.95 23.70 25.55
N ALA A 266 -11.76 24.71 25.85
CA ALA A 266 -12.55 24.73 27.09
C ALA A 266 -13.85 23.90 26.99
N GLY A 267 -14.32 23.63 25.77
CA GLY A 267 -15.58 22.96 25.50
C GLY A 267 -15.45 21.43 25.36
N GLU A 268 -16.40 20.85 24.64
CA GLU A 268 -16.36 19.44 24.26
C GLU A 268 -15.42 19.24 23.06
N THR A 269 -14.60 18.18 23.07
CA THR A 269 -13.80 17.79 21.92
C THR A 269 -14.30 16.46 21.37
N ILE A 270 -14.49 16.40 20.05
CA ILE A 270 -14.77 15.18 19.29
C ILE A 270 -13.53 14.85 18.46
N VAL A 271 -13.07 13.61 18.56
CA VAL A 271 -12.07 13.03 17.65
C VAL A 271 -12.82 12.10 16.70
N LEU A 272 -12.88 12.46 15.42
CA LEU A 272 -13.64 11.75 14.40
C LEU A 272 -12.69 11.05 13.43
N ASP A 273 -12.58 9.73 13.51
CA ASP A 273 -11.81 8.89 12.60
C ASP A 273 -12.67 8.53 11.37
N VAL A 274 -12.34 9.10 10.21
CA VAL A 274 -13.07 8.91 8.95
C VAL A 274 -12.30 7.97 8.02
N GLY A 275 -13.00 7.01 7.43
CA GLY A 275 -12.36 5.90 6.73
C GLY A 275 -11.63 5.00 7.73
N ALA A 276 -12.23 4.76 8.90
CA ALA A 276 -11.59 4.08 10.02
C ALA A 276 -11.29 2.59 9.75
N GLY A 277 -11.80 2.02 8.65
CA GLY A 277 -11.58 0.64 8.25
C GLY A 277 -12.05 -0.35 9.32
N ASP A 278 -11.11 -0.89 10.10
CA ASP A 278 -11.41 -1.88 11.13
C ASP A 278 -11.72 -1.29 12.52
N GLY A 279 -11.55 0.03 12.70
CA GLY A 279 -11.88 0.76 13.93
C GLY A 279 -10.86 0.61 15.07
N LEU A 280 -9.79 -0.17 14.89
CA LEU A 280 -8.84 -0.47 15.99
C LEU A 280 -8.13 0.76 16.54
N LEU A 281 -7.84 1.77 15.71
CA LEU A 281 -7.22 3.02 16.17
C LEU A 281 -8.12 3.74 17.18
N THR A 282 -9.41 3.82 16.86
CA THR A 282 -10.42 4.47 17.70
C THR A 282 -10.56 3.75 19.05
N GLU A 283 -10.73 2.42 19.03
CA GLU A 283 -10.80 1.61 20.26
C GLU A 283 -9.56 1.80 21.14
N ALA A 284 -8.36 1.73 20.55
CA ALA A 284 -7.11 1.91 21.30
C ALA A 284 -6.96 3.32 21.90
N LEU A 285 -7.42 4.36 21.19
CA LEU A 285 -7.44 5.73 21.72
C LEU A 285 -8.48 5.88 22.85
N GLU A 286 -9.65 5.23 22.75
CA GLU A 286 -10.63 5.22 23.85
C GLU A 286 -10.06 4.59 25.12
N GLU A 287 -9.39 3.45 24.98
CA GLU A 287 -8.67 2.81 26.08
C GLU A 287 -7.60 3.72 26.68
N TYR A 288 -6.80 4.38 25.82
CA TYR A 288 -5.78 5.34 26.25
C TYR A 288 -6.38 6.45 27.12
N PHE A 289 -7.52 7.05 26.72
CA PHE A 289 -8.16 8.11 27.49
C PHE A 289 -8.88 7.60 28.75
N ALA A 290 -9.38 6.35 28.74
CA ALA A 290 -10.00 5.72 29.90
C ALA A 290 -9.01 5.46 31.04
N GLN A 291 -7.74 5.18 30.71
CA GLN A 291 -6.66 4.92 31.68
C GLN A 291 -6.10 6.21 32.32
N GLN A 292 -6.39 7.40 31.77
CA GLN A 292 -5.81 8.63 32.29
C GLN A 292 -6.33 8.96 33.69
N PRO A 293 -5.44 9.26 34.66
CA PRO A 293 -5.85 9.57 36.02
C PRO A 293 -6.70 10.84 36.02
N ARG A 294 -7.89 10.75 36.63
CA ARG A 294 -8.72 11.91 36.96
C ARG A 294 -8.02 12.72 38.05
N ARG A 295 -7.04 13.55 37.67
CA ARG A 295 -6.28 14.37 38.63
C ARG A 295 -7.24 15.21 39.47
N SER A 296 -7.01 15.20 40.77
CA SER A 296 -7.97 15.61 41.80
C SER A 296 -8.09 17.13 42.01
N ASN A 297 -7.17 17.98 41.55
CA ASN A 297 -7.13 19.37 42.07
C ASN A 297 -6.97 20.52 41.05
N HIS A 298 -6.82 20.29 39.75
CA HIS A 298 -6.76 21.38 38.75
C HIS A 298 -7.58 21.02 37.51
N ARG A 299 -8.62 21.84 37.21
CA ARG A 299 -9.56 21.75 36.07
C ARG A 299 -9.92 20.32 35.62
N LYS A 300 -11.17 19.91 35.87
CA LYS A 300 -11.71 18.60 35.45
C LYS A 300 -11.46 18.37 33.96
N PHE A 301 -10.44 17.57 33.65
CA PHE A 301 -10.13 17.14 32.29
C PHE A 301 -11.36 16.41 31.73
N ARG A 302 -11.85 16.86 30.58
CA ARG A 302 -12.94 16.21 29.86
C ARG A 302 -12.30 15.40 28.74
N ALA A 303 -12.33 14.07 28.87
CA ALA A 303 -11.88 13.20 27.79
C ALA A 303 -12.70 13.49 26.52
N PRO A 304 -12.07 13.44 25.33
CA PRO A 304 -12.80 13.62 24.08
C PRO A 304 -13.77 12.45 23.85
N ARG A 305 -14.80 12.69 23.05
CA ARG A 305 -15.58 11.60 22.43
C ARG A 305 -14.86 11.16 21.17
N ILE A 306 -14.58 9.86 21.03
CA ILE A 306 -13.87 9.30 19.87
C ILE A 306 -14.87 8.48 19.07
N ILE A 307 -14.86 8.63 17.75
CA ILE A 307 -15.87 8.03 16.86
C ILE A 307 -15.16 7.52 15.61
N ALA A 308 -15.38 6.26 15.28
CA ALA A 308 -14.96 5.66 14.02
C ALA A 308 -16.12 5.64 13.03
N THR A 309 -15.86 6.06 11.79
CA THR A 309 -16.83 6.03 10.68
C THR A 309 -16.18 5.46 9.43
N ASP A 310 -16.91 4.62 8.70
CA ASP A 310 -16.48 4.04 7.43
C ASP A 310 -17.72 3.66 6.59
N ASP A 311 -17.63 3.73 5.26
CA ASP A 311 -18.76 3.38 4.37
C ASP A 311 -18.76 1.90 3.96
N GLY A 312 -17.73 1.14 4.34
CA GLY A 312 -17.55 -0.27 4.04
C GLY A 312 -17.25 -0.57 2.57
N SER A 313 -16.97 0.44 1.75
CA SER A 313 -16.74 0.28 0.31
C SER A 313 -15.56 -0.64 -0.01
N TRP A 314 -14.57 -0.69 0.90
CA TRP A 314 -13.39 -1.55 0.79
C TRP A 314 -13.60 -2.95 1.38
N LYS A 315 -14.78 -3.22 1.98
CA LYS A 315 -15.15 -4.51 2.59
C LYS A 315 -14.18 -4.97 3.68
N ILE A 316 -13.56 -4.02 4.38
CA ILE A 316 -12.75 -4.30 5.56
C ILE A 316 -13.69 -4.80 6.66
N SER A 317 -13.35 -5.92 7.28
CA SER A 317 -14.15 -6.45 8.39
C SER A 317 -13.85 -5.64 9.66
N PRO A 318 -14.86 -5.00 10.28
CA PRO A 318 -14.64 -4.24 11.50
C PRO A 318 -14.18 -5.17 12.63
N LYS A 319 -13.18 -4.72 13.38
CA LYS A 319 -12.69 -5.39 14.60
C LYS A 319 -13.14 -4.68 15.87
N ALA A 320 -13.44 -3.38 15.76
CA ALA A 320 -14.07 -2.56 16.78
C ALA A 320 -15.38 -1.93 16.24
N TRP A 321 -16.05 -1.14 17.07
CA TRP A 321 -17.25 -0.40 16.65
C TRP A 321 -16.91 0.66 15.61
N VAL A 322 -17.59 0.61 14.46
CA VAL A 322 -17.48 1.58 13.36
C VAL A 322 -18.88 1.93 12.88
N GLU A 323 -19.22 3.21 12.85
CA GLU A 323 -20.48 3.69 12.30
C GLU A 323 -20.44 3.63 10.77
N SER A 324 -21.49 3.08 10.17
CA SER A 324 -21.60 2.94 8.71
C SER A 324 -22.01 4.29 8.08
N LEU A 325 -21.06 5.21 7.94
CA LEU A 325 -21.25 6.56 7.41
C LEU A 325 -20.17 6.90 6.40
N SER A 326 -20.55 7.55 5.31
CA SER A 326 -19.60 8.20 4.42
C SER A 326 -18.90 9.39 5.12
N VAL A 327 -17.79 9.85 4.54
CA VAL A 327 -17.04 11.00 5.06
C VAL A 327 -17.93 12.25 5.17
N GLU A 328 -18.77 12.50 4.16
CA GLU A 328 -19.66 13.66 4.16
C GLU A 328 -20.75 13.56 5.24
N GLU A 329 -21.37 12.39 5.40
CA GLU A 329 -22.38 12.13 6.44
C GLU A 329 -21.79 12.25 7.85
N ALA A 330 -20.61 11.66 8.07
CA ALA A 330 -19.90 11.74 9.35
C ALA A 330 -19.62 13.20 9.75
N LEU A 331 -19.12 14.02 8.83
CA LEU A 331 -18.91 15.44 9.07
C LEU A 331 -20.23 16.19 9.28
N HIS A 332 -21.28 15.85 8.54
CA HIS A 332 -22.59 16.47 8.72
C HIS A 332 -23.16 16.20 10.13
N ILE A 333 -23.03 14.97 10.64
CA ILE A 333 -23.58 14.56 11.93
C ILE A 333 -22.72 15.05 13.10
N HIS A 334 -21.39 14.98 12.97
CA HIS A 334 -20.49 15.21 14.10
C HIS A 334 -19.76 16.56 14.08
N ALA A 335 -19.71 17.27 12.94
CA ALA A 335 -19.00 18.54 12.79
C ALA A 335 -19.89 19.76 12.50
N SER A 336 -21.22 19.62 12.56
CA SER A 336 -22.15 20.72 12.27
C SER A 336 -22.26 21.80 13.36
N ASP A 337 -21.90 21.50 14.62
CA ASP A 337 -21.83 22.49 15.72
C ASP A 337 -20.38 22.81 16.13
N CYS A 338 -19.65 23.43 15.21
CA CYS A 338 -18.24 23.80 15.41
C CYS A 338 -18.02 25.01 16.34
N HIS A 339 -19.10 25.67 16.81
CA HIS A 339 -19.01 26.84 17.69
C HIS A 339 -18.93 26.44 19.17
N SER A 340 -19.61 25.37 19.57
CA SER A 340 -19.61 24.88 20.95
C SER A 340 -18.61 23.73 21.19
N LYS A 341 -18.11 23.13 20.11
CA LYS A 341 -17.24 21.94 20.13
C LYS A 341 -16.01 22.10 19.26
N GLN A 342 -14.93 21.49 19.68
CA GLN A 342 -13.76 21.27 18.85
C GLN A 342 -13.89 19.92 18.17
N VAL A 343 -13.69 19.88 16.87
CA VAL A 343 -13.63 18.65 16.09
C VAL A 343 -12.22 18.48 15.56
N ILE A 344 -11.63 17.32 15.85
CA ILE A 344 -10.36 16.87 15.31
C ILE A 344 -10.64 15.65 14.43
N VAL A 345 -10.43 15.76 13.12
CA VAL A 345 -10.62 14.63 12.22
C VAL A 345 -9.33 13.81 12.14
N LEU A 346 -9.41 12.50 12.32
CA LEU A 346 -8.35 11.56 11.95
C LEU A 346 -8.73 10.93 10.62
N CYS A 347 -7.75 10.72 9.74
CA CYS A 347 -7.95 9.94 8.53
C CYS A 347 -6.67 9.14 8.27
N SER A 348 -6.77 7.81 8.36
CA SER A 348 -5.67 6.92 7.97
C SER A 348 -5.95 6.30 6.62
N TRP A 349 -4.97 6.35 5.70
CA TRP A 349 -5.07 5.72 4.39
C TRP A 349 -6.22 6.21 3.51
N MET A 350 -6.29 7.53 3.31
CA MET A 350 -7.13 8.13 2.27
C MET A 350 -6.85 7.48 0.89
N PRO A 351 -7.87 7.13 0.10
CA PRO A 351 -7.68 6.53 -1.21
C PRO A 351 -6.74 7.36 -2.11
N MET A 352 -5.92 6.67 -2.88
CA MET A 352 -4.94 7.30 -3.77
C MET A 352 -5.64 8.22 -4.79
N GLY A 353 -5.19 9.48 -4.87
CA GLY A 353 -5.72 10.47 -5.82
C GLY A 353 -7.06 11.08 -5.42
N GLU A 354 -7.57 10.81 -4.21
CA GLU A 354 -8.73 11.50 -3.65
C GLU A 354 -8.30 12.60 -2.66
N ASP A 355 -9.09 13.67 -2.55
CA ASP A 355 -8.91 14.71 -1.53
C ASP A 355 -10.15 14.85 -0.65
N TRP A 356 -10.29 13.98 0.36
CA TRP A 356 -11.34 14.14 1.37
C TRP A 356 -11.13 15.38 2.25
N THR A 357 -9.89 15.91 2.30
CA THR A 357 -9.61 17.07 3.14
C THR A 357 -10.28 18.34 2.65
N LYS A 358 -10.68 18.41 1.38
CA LYS A 358 -11.59 19.44 0.87
C LYS A 358 -12.86 19.55 1.73
N LEU A 359 -13.50 18.43 2.06
CA LEU A 359 -14.69 18.42 2.92
C LEU A 359 -14.36 18.91 4.34
N PHE A 360 -13.20 18.53 4.89
CA PHE A 360 -12.77 18.98 6.23
C PHE A 360 -12.63 20.50 6.26
N ARG A 361 -12.01 21.07 5.21
CA ARG A 361 -11.78 22.50 5.06
C ARG A 361 -13.09 23.26 4.87
N GLU A 362 -13.99 22.77 4.01
CA GLU A 362 -15.32 23.36 3.77
C GLU A 362 -16.23 23.32 5.01
N LYS A 363 -16.12 22.28 5.85
CA LYS A 363 -16.85 22.16 7.12
C LYS A 363 -16.15 22.87 8.28
N TYR A 364 -15.07 23.61 8.02
CA TYR A 364 -14.38 24.42 9.01
C TYR A 364 -13.87 23.62 10.23
N VAL A 365 -13.49 22.36 10.01
CA VAL A 365 -12.87 21.49 11.02
C VAL A 365 -11.66 22.21 11.63
N GLN A 366 -11.54 22.23 12.96
CA GLN A 366 -10.47 23.00 13.61
C GLN A 366 -9.08 22.38 13.37
N GLU A 367 -9.02 21.06 13.27
CA GLU A 367 -7.81 20.32 13.00
C GLU A 367 -8.12 18.99 12.30
N TYR A 368 -7.34 18.62 11.29
CA TYR A 368 -7.37 17.27 10.74
C TYR A 368 -5.96 16.67 10.72
N ILE A 369 -5.87 15.37 11.00
CA ILE A 369 -4.62 14.63 11.13
C ILE A 369 -4.67 13.48 10.11
N LEU A 370 -3.70 13.48 9.20
CA LEU A 370 -3.57 12.46 8.17
C LEU A 370 -2.47 11.48 8.55
N ILE A 371 -2.77 10.18 8.41
CA ILE A 371 -1.85 9.07 8.71
C ILE A 371 -1.73 8.18 7.48
N GLY A 372 -0.57 8.21 6.81
CA GLY A 372 -0.35 7.40 5.61
C GLY A 372 0.91 7.83 4.88
N GLU A 373 1.12 7.31 3.67
CA GLU A 373 2.25 7.75 2.85
C GLU A 373 2.04 9.17 2.33
N ALA A 374 2.89 10.11 2.77
CA ALA A 374 2.83 11.51 2.34
C ALA A 374 3.97 11.84 1.36
N ASP A 375 3.80 12.94 0.62
CA ASP A 375 4.84 13.60 -0.18
C ASP A 375 5.52 12.66 -1.21
N ASP A 376 4.73 12.06 -2.11
CA ASP A 376 5.00 11.04 -3.15
C ASP A 376 4.39 9.64 -2.89
N GLY A 377 3.58 9.52 -1.83
CA GLY A 377 2.92 8.28 -1.42
C GLY A 377 1.62 7.95 -2.15
N GLN A 378 0.99 6.83 -1.75
CA GLN A 378 -0.30 6.34 -2.26
C GLN A 378 -1.51 6.69 -1.38
N CYS A 379 -1.39 7.69 -0.49
CA CYS A 379 -2.47 8.12 0.40
C CYS A 379 -2.95 9.52 0.01
N GLY A 380 -4.18 9.67 -0.48
CA GLY A 380 -4.74 10.95 -0.94
C GLY A 380 -4.10 11.51 -2.21
N ASP A 381 -4.41 12.76 -2.55
CA ASP A 381 -3.76 13.50 -3.65
C ASP A 381 -2.54 14.28 -3.16
N ASN A 382 -1.41 14.14 -3.86
CA ASN A 382 -0.16 14.74 -3.44
C ASN A 382 -0.19 16.27 -3.32
N TRP A 383 -0.92 16.96 -4.19
CA TRP A 383 -1.05 18.41 -4.14
C TRP A 383 -2.25 18.84 -3.31
N GLU A 384 -3.44 18.31 -3.60
CA GLU A 384 -4.67 18.79 -2.99
C GLU A 384 -4.77 18.44 -1.50
N THR A 385 -4.30 17.24 -1.12
CA THR A 385 -4.30 16.76 0.26
C THR A 385 -3.08 17.22 1.05
N TRP A 386 -1.86 17.02 0.51
CA TRP A 386 -0.62 17.25 1.26
C TRP A 386 0.08 18.58 0.96
N GLY A 387 -0.30 19.25 -0.15
CA GLY A 387 0.34 20.48 -0.64
C GLY A 387 1.76 20.29 -1.14
N ASN A 388 2.08 19.14 -1.73
CA ASN A 388 3.41 18.86 -2.27
C ASN A 388 3.63 19.62 -3.60
N PRO A 389 4.49 20.66 -3.64
CA PRO A 389 4.61 21.55 -4.80
C PRO A 389 5.10 20.85 -6.08
N PHE A 390 5.81 19.73 -5.94
CA PHE A 390 6.26 18.90 -7.06
C PHE A 390 5.11 18.31 -7.89
N TYR A 391 3.88 18.30 -7.36
CA TYR A 391 2.70 17.76 -8.02
C TYR A 391 1.64 18.81 -8.39
N SER A 392 1.94 20.11 -8.21
CA SER A 392 1.04 21.18 -8.61
C SER A 392 0.75 21.12 -10.13
N SER A 393 -0.51 21.33 -10.53
CA SER A 393 -0.97 21.20 -11.92
C SER A 393 -0.16 22.04 -12.92
N GLN A 394 0.40 23.16 -12.47
CA GLN A 394 1.24 24.04 -13.29
C GLN A 394 2.53 23.38 -13.80
N TYR A 395 3.01 22.30 -13.18
CA TYR A 395 4.19 21.56 -13.67
C TYR A 395 3.84 20.43 -14.65
N ASN A 396 2.58 19.98 -14.71
CA ASN A 396 2.23 18.67 -15.27
C ASN A 396 1.58 18.72 -16.66
N ASP A 397 0.92 19.82 -17.03
CA ASP A 397 0.33 19.95 -18.38
C ASP A 397 1.43 19.88 -19.46
N ASP A 398 2.64 20.35 -19.17
CA ASP A 398 3.78 20.28 -20.09
C ASP A 398 4.37 18.86 -20.21
N GLU A 399 4.29 18.03 -19.16
CA GLU A 399 4.77 16.64 -19.19
C GLU A 399 3.75 15.70 -19.87
N GLU A 400 2.46 15.87 -19.59
CA GLU A 400 1.41 15.04 -20.21
C GLU A 400 1.35 15.28 -21.73
N ASN A 401 1.46 16.54 -22.16
CA ASN A 401 1.62 16.89 -23.57
C ASN A 401 2.90 16.32 -24.19
N GLN A 402 4.00 16.23 -23.44
CA GLN A 402 5.24 15.56 -23.91
C GLN A 402 5.08 14.04 -24.01
N ILE A 403 4.35 13.41 -23.10
CA ILE A 403 4.06 11.97 -23.16
C ILE A 403 3.18 11.69 -24.39
N GLU A 404 2.11 12.46 -24.58
CA GLU A 404 1.22 12.31 -25.72
C GLU A 404 1.96 12.58 -27.05
N SER A 405 2.89 13.56 -27.08
CA SER A 405 3.73 13.79 -28.26
C SER A 405 4.75 12.67 -28.49
N LEU A 406 5.33 12.08 -27.44
CA LEU A 406 6.24 10.93 -27.58
C LEU A 406 5.57 9.69 -28.18
N PHE A 407 4.26 9.52 -27.96
CA PHE A 407 3.48 8.46 -28.61
C PHE A 407 3.00 8.83 -30.01
N ARG A 408 2.95 10.12 -30.38
CA ARG A 408 2.59 10.57 -31.74
C ARG A 408 3.80 10.71 -32.69
N ASP A 409 4.97 11.07 -32.17
CA ASP A 409 6.09 11.56 -32.97
C ASP A 409 7.24 10.52 -33.13
N GLN A 410 6.96 9.21 -33.04
CA GLN A 410 7.96 8.19 -33.39
C GLN A 410 8.36 8.18 -34.89
N GLU A 411 7.85 9.09 -35.73
CA GLU A 411 8.26 9.21 -37.14
C GLU A 411 9.08 10.45 -37.53
N GLU A 412 9.15 11.55 -36.75
CA GLU A 412 9.89 12.75 -37.21
C GLU A 412 10.65 13.53 -36.12
N ASN A 413 11.98 13.37 -36.15
CA ASN A 413 13.08 14.27 -35.74
C ASN A 413 12.99 15.00 -34.36
N PRO A 414 13.83 14.64 -33.37
CA PRO A 414 13.77 15.21 -32.02
C PRO A 414 14.24 16.68 -31.95
N LYS A 415 13.34 17.59 -31.57
CA LYS A 415 13.68 18.99 -31.25
C LYS A 415 14.26 19.12 -29.84
N GLN A 416 15.23 20.01 -29.67
CA GLN A 416 15.92 20.28 -28.40
C GLN A 416 14.96 20.74 -27.28
N PRO A 417 15.21 20.35 -26.01
CA PRO A 417 14.37 20.70 -24.87
C PRO A 417 14.42 22.21 -24.58
N ARG A 418 13.25 22.84 -24.44
CA ARG A 418 13.10 24.24 -24.03
C ARG A 418 13.45 24.39 -22.55
N SER A 419 14.13 25.47 -22.17
CA SER A 419 14.41 25.76 -20.74
C SER A 419 13.13 26.17 -20.02
N ILE A 420 12.74 25.39 -19.02
CA ILE A 420 11.58 25.65 -18.16
C ILE A 420 11.93 26.80 -17.21
N THR A 421 11.25 27.94 -17.34
CA THR A 421 11.32 29.03 -16.35
C THR A 421 10.47 28.65 -15.15
N ASN A 422 11.04 28.65 -13.94
CA ASN A 422 10.36 28.26 -12.69
C ASN A 422 9.04 29.05 -12.49
N PRO A 423 7.86 28.42 -12.61
CA PRO A 423 6.60 29.09 -12.31
C PRO A 423 6.53 29.47 -10.83
N THR A 424 5.90 30.60 -10.53
CA THR A 424 5.58 30.99 -9.15
C THR A 424 4.60 29.98 -8.58
N VAL A 425 5.10 29.09 -7.72
CA VAL A 425 4.28 28.04 -7.11
C VAL A 425 3.24 28.70 -6.20
N ASP A 426 2.00 28.59 -6.63
CA ASP A 426 0.80 28.90 -5.88
C ASP A 426 0.85 28.33 -4.44
N ASP A 427 0.34 29.06 -3.45
CA ASP A 427 0.25 28.52 -2.08
C ASP A 427 -0.61 27.23 -2.06
N PRO A 428 -0.26 26.20 -1.27
CA PRO A 428 -1.02 24.95 -1.21
C PRO A 428 -2.44 25.18 -0.66
N LEU A 429 -3.41 24.36 -1.08
CA LEU A 429 -4.83 24.54 -0.77
C LEU A 429 -5.11 24.68 0.73
N PHE A 430 -4.53 23.80 1.56
CA PHE A 430 -4.69 23.89 3.01
C PHE A 430 -4.26 25.26 3.57
N LYS A 431 -3.21 25.88 3.01
CA LYS A 431 -2.70 27.17 3.49
C LYS A 431 -3.63 28.31 3.05
N ARG A 432 -4.19 28.24 1.84
CA ARG A 432 -5.22 29.17 1.34
C ARG A 432 -6.46 29.15 2.23
N ASP A 433 -6.81 27.97 2.72
CA ASP A 433 -7.96 27.75 3.60
C ASP A 433 -7.66 28.04 5.09
N GLY A 434 -6.48 28.59 5.38
CA GLY A 434 -6.09 29.05 6.72
C GLY A 434 -5.53 27.98 7.64
N TYR A 435 -5.12 26.83 7.11
CA TYR A 435 -4.48 25.76 7.87
C TYR A 435 -2.96 25.87 7.87
N VAL A 436 -2.35 25.37 8.94
CA VAL A 436 -0.90 25.22 9.11
C VAL A 436 -0.60 23.74 9.22
N ARG A 437 0.23 23.26 8.30
CA ARG A 437 0.80 21.92 8.31
C ARG A 437 1.83 21.80 9.43
N LYS A 438 1.74 20.73 10.22
CA LYS A 438 2.66 20.36 11.29
C LYS A 438 2.91 18.86 11.24
N ASP A 439 4.09 18.47 10.75
CA ASP A 439 4.53 17.09 10.75
C ASP A 439 4.77 16.64 12.21
N LEU A 440 4.25 15.46 12.58
CA LEU A 440 4.37 14.88 13.92
C LEU A 440 5.49 13.83 13.93
N ASP A 441 6.71 14.25 13.59
CA ASP A 441 7.86 13.36 13.35
C ASP A 441 8.20 12.45 14.54
N ASN A 442 7.80 12.83 15.75
CA ASN A 442 7.97 11.99 16.94
C ASN A 442 7.11 10.70 16.92
N LEU A 443 6.17 10.57 15.99
CA LEU A 443 5.37 9.35 15.76
C LEU A 443 6.00 8.41 14.73
N LEU A 444 6.86 8.93 13.85
CA LEU A 444 7.43 8.19 12.71
C LEU A 444 8.14 6.87 13.11
N PRO A 445 8.91 6.79 14.22
CA PRO A 445 9.58 5.55 14.60
C PRO A 445 8.60 4.39 14.88
N TYR A 446 7.38 4.73 15.29
CA TYR A 446 6.34 3.78 15.73
C TYR A 446 5.28 3.52 14.66
N GLN A 447 5.39 4.19 13.50
CA GLN A 447 4.48 4.02 12.37
C GLN A 447 4.97 2.89 11.47
N PHE A 448 4.07 1.94 11.19
CA PHE A 448 4.33 0.77 10.36
C PHE A 448 3.27 0.65 9.25
N SER A 449 3.68 0.93 8.02
CA SER A 449 2.85 0.90 6.82
C SER A 449 3.13 -0.36 6.01
N ARG A 450 2.11 -0.89 5.31
CA ARG A 450 2.26 -1.98 4.33
C ARG A 450 3.34 -1.76 3.28
N PHE A 451 3.65 -0.51 2.99
CA PHE A 451 4.58 -0.10 1.96
C PHE A 451 5.96 0.28 2.50
N ASP A 452 6.15 0.20 3.82
CA ASP A 452 7.48 0.28 4.39
C ASP A 452 8.32 -0.86 3.83
N CYS A 453 9.58 -0.55 3.50
CA CYS A 453 10.51 -1.49 2.91
C CYS A 453 11.91 -1.22 3.47
N LYS A 454 12.87 -2.12 3.21
CA LYS A 454 14.24 -2.02 3.77
C LYS A 454 14.89 -0.65 3.58
N VAL A 455 14.59 0.00 2.45
CA VAL A 455 15.23 1.25 2.04
C VAL A 455 14.37 2.49 2.31
N SER A 456 13.13 2.35 2.78
CA SER A 456 12.25 3.51 2.94
C SER A 456 11.07 3.24 3.86
N LYS A 457 10.92 4.09 4.89
CA LYS A 457 9.63 4.37 5.53
C LYS A 457 8.99 5.59 4.86
N THR A 458 7.83 5.39 4.26
CA THR A 458 7.09 6.42 3.51
C THR A 458 5.95 7.03 4.31
N GLY A 459 5.56 6.38 5.41
CA GLY A 459 4.52 6.87 6.30
C GLY A 459 4.86 8.20 6.94
N LYS A 460 3.87 9.07 7.08
CA LYS A 460 3.91 10.25 7.95
C LYS A 460 2.62 10.34 8.74
N THR A 461 2.70 11.07 9.85
CA THR A 461 1.55 11.61 10.55
C THR A 461 1.63 13.12 10.54
N VAL A 462 0.64 13.78 9.97
CA VAL A 462 0.67 15.23 9.75
C VAL A 462 -0.62 15.85 10.24
N SER A 463 -0.48 16.86 11.10
CA SER A 463 -1.58 17.69 11.59
C SER A 463 -1.72 18.94 10.74
N PHE A 464 -2.93 19.26 10.31
CA PHE A 464 -3.29 20.50 9.66
C PHE A 464 -4.23 21.27 10.58
N ARG A 465 -3.73 22.39 11.11
CA ARG A 465 -4.44 23.16 12.15
C ARG A 465 -4.90 24.48 11.60
N ARG A 466 -6.17 24.82 11.81
CA ARG A 466 -6.65 26.15 11.47
C ARG A 466 -6.00 27.21 12.37
N ARG A 467 -5.61 28.35 11.79
CA ARG A 467 -5.01 29.47 12.51
C ARG A 467 -5.95 30.16 13.47
#